data_AF-A0A2W7N2X8-F1
#
_entry.id   AF-A0A2W7N2X8-F1
#
_cell.length_a   1.000
_cell.length_b   1.000
_cell.length_c   1.000
_cell.angle_alpha   90.00
_cell.angle_beta   90.00
_cell.angle_gamma   90.00
#
_symmetry.space_group_name_H-M   'P 1'
#
loop_
_entity.id
_entity.type
_entity.pdbx_description
1 polymer ?
#
loop_
_entity_poly.entity_id
_entity_poly.type
_entity_poly.pdbx_seq_one_letter_code
_entity_poly.pdbx_strand_id
1 'polypeptide(L)'
;MESYETEQREGLQNNAISKTVSEISVGEWLISMLIMIIPIVNIVMLFIWGFGSPDPRRNYARASLIWMAICIGLAVLFYGVVIALFFTVGGY
;
A
#
# COMPACT_ATOMS: atom_id res chain seq x y z
N MET A 1 11.49 -15.79 43.33
CA MET A 1 11.21 -16.95 42.47
C MET A 1 10.03 -16.66 41.55
N GLU A 2 8.95 -16.12 42.07
CA GLU A 2 7.76 -15.74 41.29
C GLU A 2 8.00 -14.70 40.18
N SER A 3 8.92 -13.75 40.38
CA SER A 3 9.21 -12.67 39.42
C SER A 3 9.97 -13.10 38.15
N TYR A 4 10.73 -14.20 38.19
CA TYR A 4 11.40 -14.70 36.98
C TYR A 4 10.42 -15.44 36.05
N GLU A 5 9.36 -16.04 36.60
CA GLU A 5 8.36 -16.74 35.79
C GLU A 5 7.46 -15.76 35.05
N THR A 6 7.17 -14.60 35.63
CA THR A 6 6.41 -13.53 34.97
C THR A 6 7.18 -12.92 33.80
N GLU A 7 8.47 -12.63 33.97
CA GLU A 7 9.30 -12.09 32.87
C GLU A 7 9.51 -13.11 31.75
N GLN A 8 9.68 -14.40 32.09
CA GLN A 8 9.76 -15.45 31.07
C GLN A 8 8.42 -15.68 30.37
N ARG A 9 7.29 -15.59 31.07
CA ARG A 9 5.95 -15.67 30.48
C ARG A 9 5.66 -14.47 29.57
N GLU A 10 6.03 -13.26 29.97
CA GLU A 10 5.96 -12.07 29.11
C GLU A 10 6.88 -12.21 27.89
N GLY A 11 8.13 -12.66 28.06
CA GLY A 11 9.05 -12.91 26.95
C GLY A 11 8.57 -13.98 25.96
N LEU A 12 8.00 -15.08 26.46
CA LEU A 12 7.39 -16.14 25.64
C LEU A 12 6.15 -15.62 24.90
N GLN A 13 5.31 -14.82 25.57
CA GLN A 13 4.12 -14.23 24.98
C GLN A 13 4.48 -13.17 23.92
N ASN A 14 5.49 -12.33 24.17
CA ASN A 14 5.99 -11.34 23.21
C ASN A 14 6.56 -12.00 21.95
N ASN A 15 7.27 -13.12 22.09
CA ASN A 15 7.81 -13.86 20.96
C ASN A 15 6.70 -14.57 20.16
N ALA A 16 5.66 -15.07 20.84
CA ALA A 16 4.48 -15.63 20.18
C ALA A 16 3.64 -14.56 19.44
N ILE A 17 3.49 -13.35 20.00
CA ILE A 17 2.81 -12.23 19.35
C ILE A 17 3.60 -11.75 18.13
N SER A 18 4.92 -11.60 18.26
CA SER A 18 5.82 -11.23 17.16
C SER A 18 5.74 -12.22 15.99
N LYS A 19 5.71 -13.52 16.28
CA LYS A 19 5.68 -14.59 15.26
C LYS A 19 4.39 -14.65 14.42
N THR A 20 3.33 -13.97 14.85
CA THR A 20 2.06 -13.90 14.07
C THR A 20 2.01 -12.72 13.11
N VAL A 21 2.99 -11.81 13.16
CA VAL A 21 3.22 -10.90 12.04
C VAL A 21 3.68 -11.78 10.91
N SER A 22 2.78 -12.06 9.96
CA SER A 22 3.10 -12.79 8.73
C SER A 22 4.10 -11.95 7.93
N GLU A 23 5.37 -12.08 8.28
CA GLU A 23 6.47 -11.41 7.60
C GLU A 23 6.52 -11.95 6.18
N ILE A 24 6.22 -11.06 5.24
CA ILE A 24 6.27 -11.34 3.82
C ILE A 24 7.73 -11.47 3.41
N SER A 25 8.08 -12.61 2.82
CA SER A 25 9.44 -12.86 2.35
C SER A 25 9.81 -11.90 1.22
N VAL A 26 11.11 -11.68 1.01
CA VAL A 26 11.59 -10.89 -0.13
C VAL A 26 11.13 -11.50 -1.47
N GLY A 27 10.97 -12.83 -1.54
CA GLY A 27 10.43 -13.51 -2.72
C GLY A 27 9.00 -13.09 -3.04
N GLU A 28 8.11 -13.05 -2.03
CA GLU A 28 6.74 -12.57 -2.19
C GLU A 28 6.66 -11.11 -2.69
N TRP A 29 7.60 -10.27 -2.25
CA TRP A 29 7.72 -8.90 -2.73
C TRP A 29 8.18 -8.83 -4.19
N LEU A 30 9.12 -9.70 -4.61
CA LEU A 30 9.54 -9.79 -6.00
C LEU A 30 8.39 -10.22 -6.92
N ILE A 31 7.57 -11.21 -6.51
CA ILE A 31 6.35 -11.58 -7.24
C ILE A 31 5.39 -10.38 -7.32
N SER A 32 5.23 -9.62 -6.23
CA SER A 32 4.38 -8.44 -6.22
C SER A 32 4.84 -7.38 -7.23
N MET A 33 6.14 -7.11 -7.30
CA MET A 33 6.70 -6.18 -8.29
C MET A 33 6.59 -6.70 -9.73
N LEU A 34 6.74 -8.01 -9.94
CA LEU A 34 6.55 -8.63 -11.25
C LEU A 34 5.10 -8.48 -11.74
N ILE A 35 4.12 -8.64 -10.85
CA ILE A 35 2.70 -8.43 -11.15
C ILE A 35 2.40 -6.97 -11.47
N MET A 36 3.07 -6.02 -10.79
CA MET A 36 2.86 -4.58 -11.03
C MET A 36 3.24 -4.12 -12.44
N ILE A 37 4.11 -4.87 -13.15
CA ILE A 37 4.44 -4.61 -14.55
C ILE A 37 3.21 -4.73 -15.45
N ILE A 38 2.24 -5.57 -15.07
CA ILE A 38 0.98 -5.70 -15.80
C ILE A 38 -0.01 -4.66 -15.27
N PRO A 39 -0.29 -3.57 -16.03
CA PRO A 39 -0.98 -2.40 -15.49
C PRO A 39 -2.39 -2.70 -14.98
N ILE A 40 -3.15 -3.57 -15.65
CA ILE A 40 -4.52 -3.91 -15.22
C ILE A 40 -4.50 -4.77 -13.95
N VAL A 41 -3.60 -5.76 -13.89
CA VAL A 41 -3.53 -6.67 -12.74
C VAL A 41 -3.04 -5.92 -11.50
N ASN A 42 -2.11 -4.96 -11.65
CA ASN A 42 -1.66 -4.08 -10.59
C ASN A 42 -2.83 -3.41 -9.87
N ILE A 43 -3.70 -2.74 -10.62
CA ILE A 43 -4.87 -2.05 -10.07
C ILE A 43 -5.80 -3.04 -9.35
N VAL A 44 -6.14 -4.16 -9.99
CA VAL A 44 -7.06 -5.16 -9.40
C VAL A 44 -6.48 -5.76 -8.11
N MET A 45 -5.18 -6.08 -8.08
CA MET A 45 -4.52 -6.62 -6.89
C MET A 45 -4.51 -5.62 -5.73
N LEU A 46 -4.33 -4.32 -6.01
CA LEU A 46 -4.43 -3.28 -4.97
C LEU A 46 -5.82 -3.23 -4.34
N PHE A 47 -6.89 -3.44 -5.11
CA PHE A 47 -8.24 -3.54 -4.55
C PHE A 47 -8.45 -4.83 -3.73
N ILE A 48 -7.96 -5.97 -4.22
CA ILE A 48 -8.04 -7.27 -3.52
C ILE A 48 -7.30 -7.20 -2.18
N TRP A 49 -6.07 -6.69 -2.14
CA TRP A 49 -5.30 -6.56 -0.90
C TRP A 49 -5.80 -5.43 0.00
N GLY A 50 -6.27 -4.32 -0.56
CA GLY A 50 -6.71 -3.15 0.20
C GLY A 50 -8.05 -3.36 0.91
N PHE A 51 -8.99 -4.03 0.25
CA PHE A 51 -10.38 -4.17 0.68
C PHE A 51 -10.86 -5.61 0.90
N GLY A 52 -10.10 -6.60 0.43
CA GLY A 52 -10.41 -8.01 0.65
C GLY A 52 -9.99 -8.51 2.04
N SER A 53 -9.60 -9.78 2.10
CA SER A 53 -9.21 -10.48 3.32
C SER A 53 -8.00 -9.83 4.02
N PRO A 54 -7.80 -10.06 5.33
CA PRO A 54 -6.61 -9.62 6.04
C PRO A 54 -5.34 -10.16 5.36
N ASP A 55 -4.56 -9.26 4.77
CA ASP A 55 -3.32 -9.57 4.07
C ASP A 55 -2.21 -8.64 4.61
N PRO A 56 -0.99 -9.13 4.85
CA PRO A 56 0.14 -8.30 5.25
C PRO A 56 0.43 -7.14 4.28
N ARG A 57 0.02 -7.26 3.00
CA ARG A 57 0.20 -6.21 1.97
C ARG A 57 -0.89 -5.13 1.98
N ARG A 58 -1.89 -5.25 2.86
CA ARG A 58 -3.05 -4.33 2.90
C ARG A 58 -2.66 -2.87 3.10
N ASN A 59 -1.67 -2.60 3.96
CA ASN A 59 -1.23 -1.23 4.20
C ASN A 59 -0.53 -0.63 2.96
N TYR A 60 0.31 -1.41 2.29
CA TYR A 60 0.91 -1.02 1.02
C TYR A 60 -0.16 -0.73 -0.02
N ALA A 61 -1.14 -1.62 -0.17
CA ALA A 61 -2.20 -1.47 -1.17
C ALA A 61 -3.02 -0.18 -0.96
N ARG A 62 -3.39 0.12 0.30
CA ARG A 62 -4.09 1.35 0.67
C ARG A 62 -3.24 2.60 0.40
N ALA A 63 -1.96 2.59 0.73
CA ALA A 63 -1.06 3.70 0.45
C ALA A 63 -0.95 3.98 -1.06
N SER A 64 -0.78 2.94 -1.87
CA SER A 64 -0.72 3.05 -3.34
C SER A 64 -2.02 3.61 -3.93
N LEU A 65 -3.18 3.19 -3.44
CA LEU A 65 -4.48 3.74 -3.87
C LEU A 65 -4.64 5.22 -3.53
N ILE A 66 -4.22 5.63 -2.34
CA ILE A 66 -4.23 7.04 -1.92
C ILE A 66 -3.30 7.87 -2.82
N TRP A 67 -2.07 7.39 -3.07
CA TRP A 67 -1.15 8.04 -4.00
C TRP A 67 -1.74 8.17 -5.39
N MET A 68 -2.39 7.12 -5.89
CA MET A 68 -3.04 7.16 -7.20
C MET A 68 -4.16 8.21 -7.25
N ALA A 69 -4.99 8.29 -6.20
CA ALA A 69 -6.02 9.32 -6.09
C ALA A 69 -5.44 10.74 -6.05
N ILE A 70 -4.34 10.95 -5.32
CA ILE A 70 -3.61 12.22 -5.27
C ILE A 70 -3.06 12.58 -6.65
N CYS A 71 -2.38 11.64 -7.34
CA CYS A 71 -1.83 11.86 -8.67
C CYS A 71 -2.92 12.22 -9.68
N ILE A 72 -4.08 11.55 -9.63
CA ILE A 72 -5.23 11.88 -10.48
C ILE A 72 -5.73 13.29 -10.17
N GLY A 73 -5.90 13.64 -8.89
CA GLY A 73 -6.33 14.98 -8.49
C GLY A 73 -5.37 16.08 -8.96
N LEU A 74 -4.06 15.88 -8.79
CA LEU A 74 -3.03 16.79 -9.26
C LEU A 74 -2.99 16.89 -10.79
N ALA A 75 -3.14 15.77 -11.50
CA ALA A 75 -3.20 15.75 -12.96
C ALA A 75 -4.40 16.55 -13.46
N VAL A 76 -5.59 16.35 -12.89
CA VAL A 76 -6.80 17.11 -13.25
C VAL A 76 -6.59 18.61 -13.03
N LEU A 77 -6.02 19.00 -11.88
CA LEU A 77 -5.73 20.41 -11.60
C LEU A 77 -4.74 20.98 -12.62
N PHE A 78 -3.64 20.27 -12.87
CA PHE A 78 -2.59 20.71 -13.79
C PHE A 78 -3.10 20.81 -15.23
N TYR A 79 -3.73 19.75 -15.75
CA TYR A 79 -4.30 19.77 -17.10
C TYR A 79 -5.45 20.78 -17.21
N GLY A 80 -6.27 20.96 -16.18
CA GLY A 80 -7.32 21.98 -16.16
C GLY A 80 -6.75 23.39 -16.34
N VAL A 81 -5.68 23.73 -15.62
CA VAL A 81 -4.99 25.03 -15.78
C VAL A 81 -4.34 25.14 -17.16
N VAL A 82 -3.62 24.12 -17.61
CA VAL A 82 -2.96 24.13 -18.93
C VAL A 82 -3.98 24.31 -20.06
N ILE A 83 -5.08 23.55 -20.05
CA ILE A 83 -6.16 23.65 -21.03
C ILE A 83 -6.79 25.05 -21.00
N ALA A 84 -7.10 25.60 -19.82
CA ALA A 84 -7.65 26.95 -19.69
C ALA A 84 -6.70 28.03 -20.23
N LEU A 85 -5.39 27.87 -20.02
CA LEU A 85 -4.37 28.75 -20.60
C LEU A 85 -4.28 28.61 -22.11
N PHE A 86 -4.36 27.39 -22.66
CA PHE A 86 -4.40 27.17 -24.11
C PHE A 86 -5.62 27.82 -24.76
N PHE A 87 -6.81 27.72 -24.15
CA PHE A 87 -8.01 28.38 -24.65
C PHE A 87 -7.94 29.90 -24.53
N THR A 88 -7.36 30.42 -23.44
CA THR A 88 -7.17 31.86 -23.25
C THR A 88 -6.16 32.42 -24.26
N VAL A 89 -5.00 31.79 -24.42
CA VAL A 89 -3.91 32.28 -25.28
C VAL A 89 -4.14 32.01 -26.76
N GLY A 90 -4.80 30.91 -27.11
CA GLY A 90 -5.14 30.56 -28.50
C GLY A 90 -6.47 31.16 -28.99
N GLY A 91 -7.22 31.83 -28.11
CA GLY A 91 -8.51 32.46 -28.41
C GLY A 91 -8.44 33.94 -28.78
N TYR A 92 -7.25 34.44 -29.15
CA TYR A 92 -7.02 35.79 -29.68
C TYR A 92 -6.76 35.76 -31.18
#